data_AF-A0A843EHL7-F1
#
_entry.id   AF-A0A843EHL7-F1
#
_cell.length_a   1.000
_cell.length_b   1.000
_cell.length_c   1.000
_cell.angle_alpha   90.00
_cell.angle_beta   90.00
_cell.angle_gamma   90.00
#
_symmetry.space_group_name_H-M   'P 1'
#
loop_
_entity.id
_entity.type
_entity.pdbx_description
1 polymer ?
#
loop_
_entity_poly.entity_id
_entity_poly.type
_entity_poly.pdbx_seq_one_letter_code
_entity_poly.pdbx_strand_id
1 'polypeptide(L)' 'TISFEGKTASEIYEEIIEKGLVTRLDHAAYLGKELEKAEIAMLTGKEYVQDFDLFKDPEEFIKQN' A
#
# COMPACT_ATOMS: atom_id res chain seq x y z
N THR A 1 5.98 13.07 -12.38
CA THR A 1 5.78 12.00 -11.39
C THR A 1 6.10 10.68 -12.05
N ILE A 2 6.73 9.74 -11.34
CA ILE A 2 6.94 8.37 -11.82
C ILE A 2 5.72 7.56 -11.37
N SER A 3 5.13 6.78 -12.27
CA SER A 3 4.03 5.85 -11.98
C SER A 3 4.47 4.42 -12.23
N PHE A 4 3.93 3.49 -11.45
CA PHE A 4 4.15 2.06 -11.56
C PHE A 4 2.79 1.40 -11.69
N GLU A 5 2.70 0.37 -12.53
CA GLU A 5 1.46 -0.36 -12.80
C GLU A 5 1.78 -1.85 -12.81
N GLY A 6 0.91 -2.64 -12.17
CA GLY A 6 1.05 -4.08 -12.07
C GLY A 6 -0.28 -4.71 -11.70
N LYS A 7 -0.40 -6.01 -11.93
CA LYS A 7 -1.58 -6.81 -11.56
C LYS A 7 -1.56 -7.22 -10.08
N THR A 8 -0.38 -7.25 -9.49
CA THR A 8 -0.14 -7.60 -8.09
C THR A 8 0.78 -6.56 -7.44
N ALA A 9 0.77 -6.51 -6.10
CA ALA A 9 1.70 -5.72 -5.31
C ALA A 9 3.16 -6.09 -5.61
N SER A 10 3.44 -7.37 -5.90
CA SER A 10 4.78 -7.86 -6.18
C SER A 10 5.39 -7.31 -7.45
N GLU A 11 4.62 -7.27 -8.53
CA GLU A 11 5.08 -6.67 -9.79
C GLU A 11 5.52 -5.21 -9.56
N ILE A 12 4.81 -4.48 -8.70
CA ILE A 12 5.11 -3.08 -8.38
C ILE A 12 6.35 -2.94 -7.49
N TYR A 13 6.43 -3.66 -6.35
CA TYR A 13 7.58 -3.49 -5.46
C TYR A 13 8.87 -4.04 -6.08
N GLU A 14 8.81 -5.08 -6.93
CA GLU A 14 9.96 -5.63 -7.64
C GLU A 14 10.54 -4.58 -8.59
N GLU A 15 9.70 -3.92 -9.40
CA GLU A 15 10.16 -2.86 -10.31
C GLU A 15 10.79 -1.68 -9.55
N ILE A 16 10.22 -1.30 -8.40
CA ILE A 16 10.75 -0.23 -7.55
C ILE A 16 12.13 -0.60 -7.00
N ILE A 17 12.30 -1.85 -6.56
CA ILE A 17 13.58 -2.39 -6.04
C ILE A 17 14.62 -2.47 -7.16
N GLU A 18 14.26 -2.99 -8.33
CA GLU A 18 15.16 -3.11 -9.49
C GLU A 18 15.69 -1.76 -9.96
N LYS A 19 14.85 -0.71 -9.91
CA LYS A 19 15.27 0.66 -10.21
C LYS A 19 16.05 1.34 -9.08
N GLY A 20 16.26 0.67 -7.94
CA GLY A 20 17.01 1.20 -6.80
C GLY A 20 16.33 2.41 -6.13
N LEU A 21 15.00 2.51 -6.21
CA LEU A 21 14.25 3.67 -5.72
C LEU A 21 13.93 3.60 -4.23
N VAL A 22 14.18 2.45 -3.59
CA VAL A 22 14.11 2.26 -2.14
C VAL A 22 15.49 1.85 -1.63
N THR A 23 16.01 2.62 -0.68
CA THR A 23 17.39 2.45 -0.17
C THR A 23 17.46 1.96 1.27
N ARG A 24 16.34 2.03 2.01
CA ARG A 24 16.28 1.63 3.42
C ARG A 24 15.33 0.46 3.61
N LEU A 25 15.72 -0.49 4.46
CA LEU A 25 14.94 -1.71 4.72
C LEU A 25 13.59 -1.44 5.37
N ASP A 26 13.50 -0.44 6.25
CA ASP A 26 12.23 -0.03 6.88
C ASP A 26 11.26 0.56 5.86
N HIS A 27 11.76 1.36 4.91
CA HIS A 27 10.95 1.87 3.80
C HIS A 27 10.50 0.75 2.85
N ALA A 28 11.32 -0.26 2.59
CA ALA A 28 10.95 -1.41 1.76
C ALA A 28 9.83 -2.23 2.42
N ALA A 29 9.95 -2.48 3.74
CA ALA A 29 8.91 -3.18 4.50
C ALA A 29 7.59 -2.40 4.53
N TYR A 30 7.65 -1.09 4.75
CA TYR A 30 6.47 -0.24 4.73
C TYR A 30 5.81 -0.19 3.33
N LEU A 31 6.61 -0.07 2.26
CA LEU A 31 6.12 -0.08 0.90
C LEU A 31 5.37 -1.40 0.58
N GLY A 32 5.96 -2.55 0.91
CA GLY A 32 5.32 -3.85 0.72
C GLY A 32 3.99 -3.96 1.45
N LYS A 33 3.94 -3.52 2.72
CA LYS A 33 2.72 -3.49 3.53
C LYS A 33 1.60 -2.67 2.88
N GLU A 34 1.90 -1.45 2.41
CA GLU A 34 0.87 -0.60 1.82
C GLU A 34 0.42 -1.08 0.43
N LEU A 35 1.32 -1.67 -0.37
CA LEU A 35 0.97 -2.27 -1.66
C LEU A 35 0.08 -3.51 -1.50
N GLU A 36 0.42 -4.40 -0.56
CA GLU A 36 -0.43 -5.56 -0.24
C GLU A 36 -1.81 -5.10 0.26
N LYS A 37 -1.87 -4.07 1.11
CA LYS A 37 -3.15 -3.50 1.56
C LYS A 37 -3.97 -2.96 0.39
N ALA A 38 -3.34 -2.28 -0.57
CA ALA A 38 -4.02 -1.79 -1.77
C ALA A 38 -4.55 -2.93 -2.65
N GLU A 39 -3.76 -4.00 -2.83
CA GLU A 39 -4.20 -5.19 -3.59
C GLU A 39 -5.40 -5.86 -2.91
N ILE A 40 -5.35 -6.08 -1.60
CA ILE A 40 -6.47 -6.66 -0.83
C ILE A 40 -7.70 -5.74 -0.92
N ALA A 41 -7.52 -4.42 -0.86
CA ALA A 41 -8.61 -3.46 -0.99
C ALA A 41 -9.34 -3.65 -2.34
N MET A 42 -8.60 -3.75 -3.44
CA MET A 42 -9.15 -3.98 -4.76
C MET A 42 -9.88 -5.33 -4.85
N LEU A 43 -9.28 -6.40 -4.33
CA LEU A 43 -9.88 -7.75 -4.36
C LEU A 43 -11.16 -7.85 -3.53
N THR A 44 -11.25 -7.10 -2.43
CA THR A 44 -12.38 -7.13 -1.49
C THR A 44 -13.43 -6.05 -1.76
N GLY A 45 -13.19 -5.17 -2.74
CA GLY A 45 -14.06 -4.01 -3.01
C GLY A 45 -14.07 -2.98 -1.88
N LYS A 46 -13.00 -2.92 -1.08
CA LYS A 46 -12.81 -1.94 0.01
C LYS A 46 -12.05 -0.72 -0.50
N GLU A 47 -12.20 0.39 0.19
CA GLU A 47 -11.40 1.58 -0.08
C GLU A 47 -10.03 1.45 0.56
N TYR A 48 -8.97 1.70 -0.22
CA TYR A 48 -7.63 1.86 0.32
C TYR A 48 -7.46 3.29 0.84
N VAL A 49 -7.08 3.40 2.11
CA VAL A 49 -6.59 4.66 2.69
C VAL A 49 -5.26 4.36 3.36
N GLN A 50 -4.22 5.10 2.99
CA GLN A 50 -2.88 4.92 3.54
C GLN A 50 -2.89 5.09 5.07
N ASP A 51 -2.13 4.26 5.78
CA ASP A 51 -2.02 4.29 7.26
C ASP A 51 -3.30 3.98 8.06
N PHE A 52 -4.45 3.78 7.42
CA PHE A 52 -5.67 3.30 8.06
C PHE A 52 -5.88 1.79 7.86
N ASP A 53 -6.64 1.19 8.77
CA ASP A 53 -7.07 -0.20 8.69
C ASP A 53 -8.10 -0.41 7.58
N LEU A 54 -7.95 -1.49 6.83
CA LEU A 54 -8.80 -1.78 5.67
C LEU A 54 -10.24 -2.18 6.02
N PHE A 55 -10.44 -2.76 7.21
CA PHE A 55 -11.73 -3.33 7.63
C PHE A 55 -12.39 -2.59 8.79
N LYS A 56 -11.79 -1.49 9.25
CA LYS A 56 -12.42 -0.62 10.24
C LYS A 56 -13.17 0.48 9.51
N ASP A 57 -14.28 0.91 10.10
CA ASP A 57 -15.03 2.04 9.57
C ASP A 57 -14.16 3.30 9.70
N PRO A 58 -13.84 4.02 8.60
CA PRO A 58 -13.08 5.26 8.65
C PRO A 58 -13.68 6.30 9.64
N GLU A 59 -14.99 6.28 9.86
CA GLU A 59 -15.65 7.16 10.82
C GLU A 59 -15.28 6.87 12.29
N GLU A 60 -14.83 5.65 12.62
CA GLU A 60 -14.38 5.30 13.97
C GLU A 60 -13.11 6.08 14.37
N PHE A 61 -12.32 6.53 13.40
CA PHE A 61 -11.10 7.32 13.63
C PHE A 61 -11.38 8.82 13.77
N ILE A 62 -12.43 9.33 13.13
CA ILE A 62 -12.86 10.73 13.23
C ILE A 62 -13.48 10.98 14.61
N LYS A 63 -14.21 10.02 15.18
CA LYS A 63 -14.90 10.16 16.48
C LYS A 63 -13.96 10.18 17.70
N GLN A 64 -12.69 9.84 17.53
CA GLN A 64 -11.70 9.79 18.63
C GLN A 64 -10.81 11.03 18.73
N ASN A 65 -11.01 12.03 17.86
CA ASN A 65 -10.25 13.27 17.83
C ASN A 65 -11.14 14.50 18.08
#